data_AF-A0AAI8XSN9-F1
#
_entry.id   AF-A0AAI8XSN9-F1
#
_cell.length_a   1.000
_cell.length_b   1.000
_cell.length_c   1.000
_cell.angle_alpha   90.00
_cell.angle_beta   90.00
_cell.angle_gamma   90.00
#
_symmetry.space_group_name_H-M   'P 1'
#
loop_
_entity.id
_entity.type
_entity.pdbx_description
1 polymer ?
#
loop_
_entity_poly.entity_id
_entity_poly.type
_entity_poly.pdbx_seq_one_letter_code
_entity_poly.pdbx_strand_id
1 'polypeptide(L)'
;MQSTVRGPQVRIRDYREALGISVNHLVDRIKETGYEGSVHPDTIRNVELGHKRASKPLMTAWAKALGLVPLDVWQPEPSKSSRDRVA
;
A
#
# COMPACT_ATOMS: atom_id res chain seq x y z
N MET A 1 5.57 -6.21 29.06
CA MET A 1 5.73 -6.08 27.59
C MET A 1 5.67 -4.60 27.28
N GLN A 2 6.79 -3.99 26.86
CA GLN A 2 6.80 -2.57 26.51
C GLN A 2 6.06 -2.39 25.18
N SER A 3 4.92 -1.72 25.22
CA SER A 3 4.24 -1.22 24.03
C SER A 3 5.09 -0.10 23.45
N THR A 4 5.87 -0.39 22.42
CA THR A 4 6.56 0.64 21.62
C THR A 4 5.48 1.55 21.04
N VAL A 5 5.39 2.78 21.55
CA VAL A 5 4.51 3.81 21.00
C VAL A 5 4.99 4.05 19.57
N ARG A 6 4.20 3.62 18.59
CA ARG A 6 4.46 3.89 17.17
C ARG A 6 3.96 5.29 16.85
N GLY A 7 4.72 6.04 16.05
CA GLY A 7 4.28 7.34 15.55
C GLY A 7 3.00 7.25 14.71
N PRO A 8 2.40 8.39 14.33
CA PRO A 8 1.22 8.41 13.49
C PRO A 8 1.50 7.74 12.14
N GLN A 9 0.59 6.88 11.69
CA GLN A 9 0.68 6.25 10.38
C GLN A 9 0.07 7.16 9.30
N VAL A 10 0.70 7.22 8.13
CA VAL A 10 0.19 7.94 6.95
C VAL A 10 -0.46 6.97 5.96
N ARG A 11 -1.51 7.41 5.26
CA ARG A 11 -2.11 6.60 4.20
C ARG A 11 -1.12 6.50 3.04
N ILE A 12 -0.85 5.27 2.58
CA ILE A 12 0.21 5.02 1.60
C ILE A 12 -0.02 5.75 0.25
N ARG A 13 -1.30 5.93 -0.11
CA ARG A 13 -1.71 6.72 -1.28
C ARG A 13 -1.33 8.18 -1.12
N ASP A 14 -1.73 8.80 -0.01
CA ASP A 14 -1.56 10.24 0.22
C ASP A 14 -0.08 10.60 0.23
N TYR A 15 0.76 9.73 0.81
CA TYR A 15 2.20 9.90 0.78
C TYR A 15 2.78 9.78 -0.65
N ARG A 16 2.33 8.80 -1.45
CA ARG A 16 2.72 8.71 -2.87
C ARG A 16 2.34 9.98 -3.63
N GLU A 17 1.13 10.47 -3.44
CA GLU A 17 0.62 11.69 -4.09
C GLU A 17 1.40 12.94 -3.67
N ALA A 18 1.73 13.07 -2.38
CA ALA A 18 2.56 14.15 -1.86
C ALA A 18 3.98 14.17 -2.46
N LEU A 19 4.53 13.00 -2.81
CA LEU A 19 5.80 12.87 -3.51
C LEU A 19 5.71 13.11 -5.03
N GLY A 20 4.51 13.35 -5.58
CA GLY A 20 4.31 13.51 -7.03
C GLY A 20 4.59 12.22 -7.83
N ILE A 21 4.58 11.05 -7.17
CA ILE A 21 4.89 9.77 -7.82
C ILE A 21 3.63 9.21 -8.47
N SER A 22 3.69 8.93 -9.77
CA SER A 22 2.61 8.24 -10.48
C SER A 22 2.55 6.75 -10.08
N VAL A 23 1.39 6.11 -10.27
CA VAL A 23 1.24 4.67 -10.01
C VAL A 23 2.20 3.83 -10.85
N ASN A 24 2.43 4.20 -12.11
CA ASN A 24 3.35 3.46 -12.99
C ASN A 24 4.79 3.58 -12.47
N HIS A 25 5.21 4.78 -12.08
CA HIS A 25 6.54 4.99 -11.52
C HIS A 25 6.72 4.25 -10.18
N LEU A 26 5.69 4.21 -9.34
CA LEU A 26 5.70 3.39 -8.13
C LEU A 26 5.90 1.90 -8.45
N VAL A 27 5.21 1.37 -9.45
CA VAL A 27 5.35 -0.04 -9.86
C VAL A 27 6.80 -0.35 -10.22
N ASP A 28 7.48 0.55 -10.93
CA ASP A 28 8.89 0.36 -11.28
C ASP A 28 9.80 0.41 -10.05
N ARG A 29 9.58 1.37 -9.14
CA ARG A 29 10.30 1.45 -7.86
C ARG A 29 10.07 0.22 -6.97
N ILE A 30 8.88 -0.38 -6.99
CA ILE A 30 8.60 -1.62 -6.26
C ILE A 30 9.45 -2.78 -6.80
N LYS A 31 9.60 -2.90 -8.13
CA LYS A 31 10.46 -3.93 -8.74
C LYS A 31 11.93 -3.76 -8.31
N GLU A 32 12.40 -2.52 -8.23
CA GLU A 32 13.76 -2.19 -7.77
C GLU A 32 14.02 -2.60 -6.31
N THR A 33 12.99 -2.83 -5.49
CA THR A 33 13.16 -3.31 -4.11
C THR A 33 13.50 -4.81 -3.99
N GLY A 34 13.54 -5.55 -5.10
CA GLY A 34 13.66 -7.01 -5.10
C GLY A 34 12.34 -7.71 -4.78
N TYR A 35 11.21 -7.09 -5.13
CA TYR A 35 9.91 -7.73 -4.96
C TYR A 35 9.70 -8.82 -6.03
N GLU A 36 9.72 -10.08 -5.61
CA GLU A 36 9.57 -11.26 -6.47
C GLU A 36 8.13 -11.49 -7.00
N GLY A 37 7.16 -10.67 -6.56
CA GLY A 37 5.78 -10.79 -7.01
C GLY A 37 5.49 -9.94 -8.25
N SER A 38 4.45 -10.31 -9.00
CA SER A 38 3.91 -9.43 -10.06
C SER A 38 3.10 -8.29 -9.43
N VAL A 39 3.45 -7.05 -9.78
CA VAL A 39 2.69 -5.86 -9.38
C VAL A 39 2.25 -5.10 -10.62
N HIS A 40 0.93 -4.97 -10.78
CA HIS A 40 0.30 -4.23 -11.88
C HIS A 40 -0.25 -2.89 -11.36
N PRO A 41 -0.23 -1.81 -12.16
CA PRO A 41 -0.83 -0.52 -11.79
C PRO A 41 -2.25 -0.62 -11.24
N ASP A 42 -3.08 -1.51 -11.80
CA ASP A 42 -4.46 -1.71 -11.31
C ASP A 42 -4.53 -2.38 -9.95
N THR A 43 -3.56 -3.24 -9.61
CA THR A 43 -3.47 -3.80 -8.26
C THR A 43 -3.19 -2.70 -7.26
N ILE A 44 -2.27 -1.78 -7.57
CA ILE A 44 -1.99 -0.60 -6.75
C ILE A 44 -3.24 0.26 -6.57
N ARG A 45 -3.90 0.66 -7.67
CA ARG A 45 -5.13 1.49 -7.61
C ARG A 45 -6.22 0.84 -6.77
N ASN A 46 -6.46 -0.46 -6.96
CA ASN A 46 -7.45 -1.20 -6.17
C ASN A 46 -7.11 -1.21 -4.68
N VAL A 47 -5.84 -1.27 -4.32
CA VAL A 47 -5.41 -1.16 -2.92
C VAL A 47 -5.61 0.26 -2.39
N GLU A 48 -5.20 1.27 -3.16
CA GLU A 48 -5.32 2.68 -2.75
C GLU A 48 -6.77 3.11 -2.52
N LEU A 49 -7.70 2.54 -3.29
CA LEU A 49 -9.14 2.77 -3.21
C LEU A 49 -9.84 1.87 -2.18
N GLY A 50 -9.15 0.90 -1.58
CA GLY A 50 -9.75 -0.05 -0.65
C GLY A 50 -10.62 -1.12 -1.32
N HIS A 51 -10.46 -1.37 -2.61
CA HIS A 51 -11.12 -2.50 -3.29
C HIS A 51 -10.38 -3.83 -3.06
N LYS A 52 -9.08 -3.77 -2.77
CA LYS A 52 -8.24 -4.93 -2.47
C LYS A 52 -7.33 -4.66 -1.28
N ARG A 53 -6.86 -5.72 -0.64
CA ARG A 53 -5.82 -5.65 0.38
C ARG A 53 -4.47 -6.03 -0.24
N ALA A 54 -3.46 -5.19 -0.08
CA ALA A 54 -2.09 -5.60 -0.39
C ALA A 54 -1.65 -6.71 0.55
N SER A 55 -0.95 -7.70 0.01
CA SER A 55 -0.26 -8.69 0.82
C SER A 55 0.84 -8.04 1.66
N LYS A 56 1.24 -8.67 2.77
CA LYS A 56 2.32 -8.15 3.62
C LYS A 56 3.63 -7.92 2.85
N PRO A 57 4.09 -8.84 1.97
CA PRO A 57 5.30 -8.61 1.17
C PRO A 57 5.17 -7.40 0.23
N LEU A 58 4.02 -7.24 -0.42
CA LEU A 58 3.75 -6.09 -1.29
C LEU A 58 3.74 -4.78 -0.50
N MET A 59 3.10 -4.75 0.67
CA MET A 59 3.07 -3.56 1.53
C MET A 59 4.48 -3.16 1.98
N THR A 60 5.32 -4.14 2.36
CA THR A 60 6.71 -3.89 2.73
C THR A 60 7.52 -3.34 1.57
N ALA A 61 7.40 -3.94 0.38
CA ALA A 61 8.08 -3.48 -0.83
C ALA A 61 7.64 -2.05 -1.22
N TRP A 62 6.34 -1.76 -1.12
CA TRP A 62 5.78 -0.45 -1.41
C TRP A 62 6.28 0.61 -0.43
N ALA A 63 6.27 0.35 0.88
CA ALA A 63 6.83 1.27 1.87
C ALA A 63 8.31 1.58 1.58
N LYS A 64 9.11 0.55 1.31
CA LYS A 64 10.52 0.69 0.91
C LYS A 64 10.68 1.51 -0.37
N ALA A 65 9.85 1.24 -1.39
CA ALA A 65 9.86 1.97 -2.65
C ALA A 65 9.58 3.47 -2.44
N LEU A 66 8.83 3.84 -1.40
CA LEU A 66 8.56 5.23 -1.02
C LEU A 66 9.56 5.80 0.00
N GLY A 67 10.56 5.03 0.43
CA GLY A 67 11.55 5.45 1.44
C GLY A 67 11.00 5.47 2.87
N LEU A 68 9.94 4.70 3.15
CA LEU A 68 9.30 4.61 4.46
C LEU A 68 9.54 3.26 5.14
N VAL A 69 9.38 3.23 6.46
CA VAL A 69 9.28 1.97 7.21
C VAL A 69 7.86 1.42 7.02
N PRO A 70 7.67 0.10 6.82
CA PRO A 70 6.34 -0.49 6.64
C PRO A 70 5.35 -0.24 7.78
N LEU A 71 5.85 0.15 8.96
CA LEU A 71 5.04 0.46 10.14
C LEU A 71 4.49 1.89 10.13
N ASP A 72 5.02 2.77 9.28
CA ASP A 72 4.62 4.17 9.19
C ASP A 72 3.49 4.38 8.17
N VAL A 73 3.11 3.33 7.44
CA VAL A 73 2.08 3.40 6.39
C VAL A 73 0.89 2.50 6.68
N TRP A 74 -0.29 2.94 6.23
CA TRP A 74 -1.50 2.11 6.22
C TRP A 74 -2.22 2.18 4.86
N GLN A 75 -3.03 1.15 4.60
CA GLN A 75 -3.95 1.06 3.45
C GLN A 75 -5.39 1.03 3.97
N PRO A 76 -6.37 1.51 3.19
CA PRO A 76 -7.78 1.38 3.56
C PRO A 76 -8.19 -0.05 3.85
N GLU A 77 -9.11 -0.22 4.80
CA GLU A 77 -9.79 -1.49 4.95
C GLU A 77 -10.61 -1.78 3.68
N PRO A 78 -10.65 -3.05 3.23
CA PRO A 78 -11.42 -3.39 2.05
C PRO A 78 -12.88 -2.96 2.22
N SER A 79 -13.39 -2.13 1.30
CA SER A 79 -14.81 -1.83 1.24
C SER A 79 -15.55 -3.17 1.14
N LYS A 80 -16.55 -3.39 2.01
CA LYS A 80 -17.37 -4.62 1.98
C LYS A 80 -17.71 -4.95 0.53
N SER A 81 -17.32 -6.16 0.11
CA SER A 81 -17.54 -6.67 -1.24
C SER A 81 -19.01 -6.47 -1.62
N SER A 82 -19.30 -6.23 -2.90
CA SER A 82 -20.70 -6.15 -3.37
C SER A 82 -21.53 -7.40 -3.02
N ARG A 83 -20.88 -8.51 -2.65
CA ARG A 83 -21.53 -9.69 -2.05
C ARG A 83 -22.32 -9.42 -0.77
N ASP A 84 -21.99 -8.40 0.01
CA ASP A 84 -22.73 -8.04 1.23
C ASP A 84 -23.94 -7.13 0.98
N ARG A 85 -24.16 -6.66 -0.26
CA ARG A 85 -25.29 -5.76 -0.61
C ARG A 85 -26.53 -6.49 -1.14
N VAL A 86 -26.47 -7.81 -1.22
CA VAL A 86 -27.56 -8.71 -1.60
C VAL A 86 -27.79 -9.69 -0.46
N ALA A 87 -28.35 -9.16 0.64
CA ALA A 87 -28.95 -9.92 1.73
C ALA A 87 -30.23 -9.21 2.17
#